data_AF-A0A354T4N1-F1
#
_entry.id   AF-A0A354T4N1-F1
#
_cell.length_a   1.000
_cell.length_b   1.000
_cell.length_c   1.000
_cell.angle_alpha   90.00
_cell.angle_beta   90.00
_cell.angle_gamma   90.00
#
_symmetry.space_group_name_H-M   'P 1'
#
loop_
_entity.id
_entity.type
_entity.pdbx_description
1 polymer ?
#
loop_
_entity_poly.entity_id
_entity_poly.type
_entity_poly.pdbx_seq_one_letter_code
_entity_poly.pdbx_strand_id
1 'polypeptide(L)'
;ILTAPPNSTNATTLTLTGDAHDFDNRVFITPPQPRTVRIHFLGKDATRDEASAPLYYLARALQPTATLAPVLTADEKLPAQPADILFIVGSAPADGLRDYLERGGFLVTVPSDATLLKTLTGLDLTVTADTSDEYRMLAEVKTEHPLLKPFADPKLRDFTKLRFWKHRHIEIKMANPSLETLATFDNGHPAILSARIGKGTLIVLASGWHPGDSQFALSTKFVPLLYGWLAAAGFSHDPAATLLVGDSLPLDATQAHTITDPENKTHSLNPGETFTTSQIGLHKVQNAALTQTLAVNLPPDEGRVLPLEPQKLAEYGIKLATASDTAAASETTDQRLTATDTEQRQNLWWWFLVTLLAVLLLETAVAGRSRHSAPAPA
;
A
#
# COMPACT_ATOMS: atom_id res chain seq x y z
N ILE A 1 -19.06 -13.95 -21.79
CA ILE A 1 -17.60 -13.75 -21.71
C ILE A 1 -17.36 -12.27 -21.93
N LEU A 2 -16.99 -11.52 -20.89
CA LEU A 2 -16.61 -10.12 -21.05
C LEU A 2 -15.17 -10.09 -21.59
N THR A 3 -14.96 -9.41 -22.71
CA THR A 3 -13.61 -9.20 -23.24
C THR A 3 -12.94 -8.13 -22.39
N ALA A 4 -11.81 -8.47 -21.75
CA ALA A 4 -11.06 -7.50 -20.96
C ALA A 4 -10.57 -6.36 -21.88
N PRO A 5 -10.65 -5.10 -21.46
CA PRO A 5 -10.09 -3.99 -22.22
C PRO A 5 -8.56 -4.13 -22.33
N PRO A 6 -7.94 -3.55 -23.37
CA PRO A 6 -6.49 -3.56 -23.51
C PRO A 6 -5.81 -2.84 -22.33
N ASN A 7 -4.61 -3.29 -21.95
CA ASN A 7 -3.83 -2.64 -20.90
C ASN A 7 -3.57 -1.17 -21.27
N SER A 8 -4.03 -0.25 -20.42
CA SER A 8 -3.76 1.20 -20.57
C SER A 8 -2.42 1.55 -19.95
N THR A 9 -1.64 2.38 -20.64
CA THR A 9 -0.42 3.01 -20.09
C THR A 9 -0.72 4.28 -19.28
N ASN A 10 -1.97 4.74 -19.30
CA ASN A 10 -2.45 5.90 -18.56
C ASN A 10 -3.46 5.49 -17.48
N ALA A 11 -3.61 6.34 -16.46
CA ALA A 11 -4.70 6.23 -15.51
C ALA A 11 -6.06 6.22 -16.25
N THR A 12 -6.93 5.29 -15.90
CA THR A 12 -8.20 5.07 -16.57
C THR A 12 -9.30 4.77 -15.56
N THR A 13 -10.56 4.88 -16.00
CA THR A 13 -11.74 4.53 -15.20
C THR A 13 -12.49 3.42 -15.92
N LEU A 14 -12.75 2.33 -15.21
CA LEU A 14 -13.67 1.30 -15.63
C LEU A 14 -15.05 1.65 -15.10
N THR A 15 -16.01 1.82 -16.00
CA THR A 15 -17.40 2.13 -15.66
C THR A 15 -18.27 0.91 -15.89
N LEU A 16 -18.97 0.46 -14.86
CA LEU A 16 -20.03 -0.53 -14.93
C LEU A 16 -21.34 0.18 -15.27
N THR A 17 -22.18 -0.48 -16.07
CA THR A 17 -23.47 0.03 -16.50
C THR A 17 -24.53 -1.06 -16.39
N GLY A 18 -25.77 -0.67 -16.10
CA GLY A 18 -26.93 -1.59 -16.12
C GLY A 18 -27.71 -1.68 -14.83
N ASP A 19 -27.29 -1.00 -13.77
CA ASP A 19 -28.03 -0.87 -12.52
C ASP A 19 -28.50 0.59 -12.26
N ALA A 20 -29.30 0.77 -11.21
CA ALA A 20 -29.96 2.04 -10.91
C ALA A 20 -29.16 2.97 -9.98
N HIS A 21 -28.09 2.46 -9.37
CA HIS A 21 -27.28 3.17 -8.38
C HIS A 21 -25.88 3.41 -8.95
N ASP A 22 -25.46 4.66 -9.07
CA ASP A 22 -24.23 5.02 -9.80
C ASP A 22 -23.00 5.25 -8.91
N PHE A 23 -23.15 5.12 -7.58
CA PHE A 23 -22.13 5.49 -6.61
C PHE A 23 -20.94 4.52 -6.57
N ASP A 24 -21.14 3.23 -6.88
CA ASP A 24 -20.12 2.16 -6.89
C ASP A 24 -19.79 1.65 -8.31
N ASN A 25 -20.38 2.25 -9.34
CA ASN A 25 -20.21 1.87 -10.74
C ASN A 25 -18.87 2.25 -11.37
N ARG A 26 -17.94 2.81 -10.61
CA ARG A 26 -16.67 3.32 -11.14
C ARG A 26 -15.50 2.73 -10.37
N VAL A 27 -14.60 2.08 -11.10
CA VAL A 27 -13.30 1.63 -10.59
C VAL A 27 -12.20 2.42 -11.28
N PHE A 28 -11.44 3.16 -10.50
CA PHE A 28 -10.28 3.90 -10.95
C PHE A 28 -9.05 2.99 -10.94
N ILE A 29 -8.32 2.97 -12.05
CA ILE A 29 -7.16 2.11 -12.25
C ILE A 29 -6.00 3.01 -12.65
N THR A 30 -4.89 2.92 -11.94
CA THR A 30 -3.65 3.57 -12.35
C THR A 30 -2.60 2.52 -12.66
N PRO A 31 -1.98 2.55 -13.85
CA PRO A 31 -0.89 1.64 -14.15
C PRO A 31 0.28 1.89 -13.19
N PRO A 32 1.02 0.85 -12.83
CA PRO A 32 2.17 1.00 -11.94
C PRO A 32 3.21 1.89 -12.62
N GLN A 33 3.71 2.88 -11.86
CA GLN A 33 4.74 3.79 -12.33
C GLN A 33 6.09 3.35 -11.79
N PRO A 34 7.02 2.89 -12.64
CA PRO A 34 8.28 2.35 -12.17
C PRO A 34 9.17 3.45 -11.58
N ARG A 35 9.56 3.29 -10.31
CA ARG A 35 10.47 4.21 -9.62
C ARG A 35 11.91 3.91 -10.03
N THR A 36 12.65 4.94 -10.42
CA THR A 36 14.08 4.82 -10.72
C THR A 36 14.86 4.50 -9.44
N VAL A 37 15.71 3.47 -9.51
CA VAL A 37 16.64 3.10 -8.42
C VAL A 37 18.06 3.18 -8.94
N ARG A 38 18.89 4.06 -8.40
CA ARG A 38 20.27 4.25 -8.83
C ARG A 38 21.16 3.28 -8.08
N ILE A 39 21.76 2.36 -8.83
CA ILE A 39 22.63 1.32 -8.28
C ILE A 39 24.01 1.56 -8.86
N HIS A 40 25.02 1.57 -8.00
CA HIS A 40 26.41 1.76 -8.43
C HIS A 40 27.26 0.57 -7.99
N PHE A 41 28.07 0.05 -8.90
CA PHE A 41 29.09 -0.95 -8.60
C PHE A 41 30.46 -0.26 -8.62
N LEU A 42 31.11 -0.24 -7.46
CA LEU A 42 32.41 0.40 -7.28
C LEU A 42 33.50 -0.67 -7.25
N GLY A 43 34.34 -0.70 -8.28
CA GLY A 43 35.44 -1.66 -8.37
C GLY A 43 35.98 -1.84 -9.78
N LYS A 44 37.15 -2.49 -9.88
CA LYS A 44 37.86 -2.73 -11.15
C LYS A 44 37.18 -3.78 -12.03
N ASP A 45 36.53 -4.76 -11.42
CA ASP A 45 35.83 -5.86 -12.10
C ASP A 45 34.42 -5.44 -12.58
N ALA A 46 34.34 -4.26 -13.20
CA ALA A 46 33.11 -3.60 -13.64
C ALA A 46 32.65 -4.04 -15.05
N THR A 47 32.90 -5.29 -15.45
CA THR A 47 32.44 -5.82 -16.75
C THR A 47 31.07 -6.50 -16.64
N ARG A 48 30.22 -6.27 -17.64
CA ARG A 48 28.87 -6.85 -17.75
C ARG A 48 28.79 -8.03 -18.71
N ASP A 49 29.89 -8.34 -19.39
CA ASP A 49 29.89 -9.28 -20.51
C ASP A 49 30.42 -10.66 -20.10
N GLU A 50 31.15 -10.73 -18.99
CA GLU A 50 31.82 -11.95 -18.53
C GLU A 50 31.09 -12.60 -17.34
N ALA A 51 30.81 -13.90 -17.44
CA ALA A 51 30.20 -14.66 -16.34
C ALA A 51 31.14 -14.87 -15.14
N SER A 52 32.43 -14.55 -15.26
CA SER A 52 33.36 -14.45 -14.13
C SER A 52 33.11 -13.21 -13.28
N ALA A 53 32.52 -12.15 -13.85
CA ALA A 53 32.39 -10.88 -13.18
C ALA A 53 31.15 -10.82 -12.26
N PRO A 54 31.27 -10.25 -11.05
CA PRO A 54 30.12 -10.07 -10.16
C PRO A 54 29.02 -9.17 -10.78
N LEU A 55 29.42 -8.14 -11.53
CA LEU A 55 28.52 -7.17 -12.13
C LEU A 55 27.60 -7.78 -13.19
N TYR A 56 28.07 -8.79 -13.93
CA TYR A 56 27.27 -9.56 -14.90
C TYR A 56 25.97 -10.10 -14.29
N TYR A 57 26.05 -10.66 -13.08
CA TYR A 57 24.90 -11.21 -12.39
C TYR A 57 23.98 -10.15 -11.81
N LEU A 58 24.55 -9.07 -11.26
CA LEU A 58 23.76 -7.93 -10.78
C LEU A 58 22.94 -7.32 -11.93
N ALA A 59 23.56 -7.10 -13.09
CA ALA A 59 22.88 -6.57 -14.26
C ALA A 59 21.72 -7.47 -14.69
N ARG A 60 21.89 -8.80 -14.68
CA ARG A 60 20.83 -9.76 -15.07
C ARG A 60 19.74 -9.94 -14.03
N ALA A 61 20.04 -9.78 -12.75
CA ALA A 61 19.07 -9.92 -11.68
C ALA A 61 18.19 -8.66 -11.53
N LEU A 62 18.80 -7.48 -11.69
CA LEU A 62 18.16 -6.18 -11.48
C LEU A 62 17.54 -5.64 -12.78
N GLN A 63 16.56 -6.37 -13.30
CA GLN A 63 15.83 -5.98 -14.51
C GLN A 63 14.71 -4.98 -14.20
N PRO A 64 14.31 -4.15 -15.18
CA PRO A 64 13.11 -3.33 -15.05
C PRO A 64 11.88 -4.18 -14.77
N THR A 65 11.03 -3.67 -13.90
CA THR A 65 9.78 -4.30 -13.51
C THR A 65 8.63 -3.30 -13.62
N ALA A 66 7.41 -3.72 -13.31
CA ALA A 66 6.25 -2.84 -13.31
C ALA A 66 6.40 -1.66 -12.32
N THR A 67 7.10 -1.84 -11.19
CA THR A 67 7.17 -0.87 -10.09
C THR A 67 8.56 -0.27 -9.88
N LEU A 68 9.61 -0.87 -10.43
CA LEU A 68 10.99 -0.38 -10.30
C LEU A 68 11.71 -0.34 -11.66
N ALA A 69 12.49 0.72 -11.88
CA ALA A 69 13.41 0.88 -13.00
C ALA A 69 14.86 1.00 -12.46
N PRO A 70 15.56 -0.13 -12.22
CA PRO A 70 16.94 -0.09 -11.76
C PRO A 70 17.86 0.50 -12.84
N VAL A 71 18.68 1.48 -12.46
CA VAL A 71 19.74 2.07 -13.28
C VAL A 71 21.07 1.70 -12.67
N LEU A 72 21.70 0.69 -13.25
CA LEU A 72 23.01 0.21 -12.83
C LEU A 72 24.11 0.99 -13.54
N THR A 73 25.07 1.51 -12.76
CA THR A 73 26.30 2.16 -13.23
C THR A 73 27.51 1.47 -12.58
N ALA A 74 28.68 1.55 -13.19
CA ALA A 74 29.89 0.97 -12.62
C ALA A 74 31.13 1.81 -12.96
N ASP A 75 31.98 2.08 -11.98
CA ASP A 75 33.21 2.86 -12.10
C ASP A 75 34.16 2.49 -10.94
N GLU A 76 35.41 2.94 -10.97
CA GLU A 76 36.35 2.87 -9.85
C GLU A 76 36.16 4.02 -8.85
N LYS A 77 35.41 5.05 -9.23
CA LYS A 77 35.12 6.23 -8.41
C LYS A 77 33.65 6.31 -8.04
N LEU A 78 33.38 6.92 -6.88
CA LEU A 78 32.03 7.27 -6.48
C LEU A 78 31.35 8.17 -7.52
N PRO A 79 30.06 7.93 -7.83
CA PRO A 79 29.33 8.72 -8.80
C PRO A 79 29.10 10.15 -8.28
N ALA A 80 29.04 11.12 -9.19
CA ALA A 80 28.77 12.52 -8.86
C ALA A 80 27.37 12.72 -8.23
N GLN A 81 26.38 11.92 -8.66
CA GLN A 81 25.09 11.81 -8.01
C GLN A 81 25.10 10.64 -7.03
N PRO A 82 24.56 10.79 -5.81
CA PRO A 82 24.55 9.73 -4.83
C PRO A 82 23.74 8.53 -5.34
N ALA A 83 24.33 7.34 -5.26
CA ALA A 83 23.64 6.09 -5.55
C ALA A 83 22.71 5.72 -4.38
N ASP A 84 21.56 5.14 -4.69
CA ASP A 84 20.63 4.67 -3.68
C ASP A 84 21.18 3.39 -3.00
N ILE A 85 21.86 2.52 -3.77
CA ILE A 85 22.61 1.37 -3.26
C ILE A 85 23.98 1.27 -3.95
N LEU A 86 25.00 0.96 -3.17
CA LEU A 86 26.38 0.75 -3.61
C LEU A 86 26.80 -0.72 -3.41
N PHE A 87 27.45 -1.30 -4.41
CA PHE A 87 28.04 -2.64 -4.36
C PHE A 87 29.55 -2.55 -4.54
N ILE A 88 30.31 -3.25 -3.69
CA ILE A 88 31.78 -3.35 -3.77
C ILE A 88 32.18 -4.82 -3.73
N VAL A 89 33.02 -5.27 -4.66
CA VAL A 89 33.65 -6.60 -4.58
C VAL A 89 35.15 -6.43 -4.68
N GLY A 90 35.87 -6.95 -3.69
CA GLY A 90 37.31 -6.81 -3.57
C GLY A 90 37.73 -5.53 -2.84
N SER A 91 38.75 -4.86 -3.38
CA SER A 91 39.32 -3.64 -2.81
C SER A 91 38.74 -2.40 -3.51
N ALA A 92 38.37 -1.39 -2.74
CA ALA A 92 37.89 -0.11 -3.23
C ALA A 92 38.40 1.04 -2.36
N PRO A 93 38.54 2.26 -2.90
CA PRO A 93 38.87 3.44 -2.11
C PRO A 93 37.84 3.66 -1.00
N ALA A 94 38.30 3.91 0.23
CA ALA A 94 37.42 4.16 1.38
C ALA A 94 36.88 5.60 1.43
N ASP A 95 37.47 6.50 0.62
CA ASP A 95 37.18 7.93 0.64
C ASP A 95 35.70 8.20 0.32
N GLY A 96 35.03 8.95 1.20
CA GLY A 96 33.62 9.32 1.04
C GLY A 96 32.59 8.20 1.30
N LEU A 97 33.01 6.94 1.48
CA LEU A 97 32.10 5.83 1.77
C LEU A 97 31.51 5.90 3.18
N ARG A 98 32.29 6.37 4.15
CA ARG A 98 31.78 6.58 5.52
C ARG A 98 30.70 7.65 5.54
N ASP A 99 30.96 8.80 4.92
CA ASP A 99 29.98 9.90 4.79
C ASP A 99 28.72 9.45 4.02
N TYR A 100 28.88 8.60 3.01
CA TYR A 100 27.76 7.99 2.29
C TYR A 100 26.86 7.18 3.23
N LEU A 101 27.44 6.31 4.06
CA LEU A 101 26.71 5.53 5.05
C LEU A 101 26.07 6.43 6.12
N GLU A 102 26.82 7.39 6.67
CA GLU A 102 26.30 8.27 7.72
C GLU A 102 25.06 9.06 7.27
N ARG A 103 24.98 9.43 5.99
CA ARG A 103 23.83 10.08 5.36
C ARG A 103 22.61 9.18 5.09
N GLY A 104 22.72 7.86 5.31
CA GLY A 104 21.63 6.91 5.05
C GLY A 104 21.86 5.97 3.87
N GLY A 105 23.06 5.95 3.30
CA GLY A 105 23.40 5.07 2.18
C GLY A 105 23.30 3.59 2.52
N PHE A 106 23.14 2.76 1.48
CA PHE A 106 23.08 1.31 1.60
C PHE A 106 24.26 0.69 0.83
N LEU A 107 25.18 0.06 1.55
CA LEU A 107 26.40 -0.53 0.98
C LEU A 107 26.39 -2.04 1.17
N VAL A 108 26.62 -2.78 0.10
CA VAL A 108 26.93 -4.21 0.12
C VAL A 108 28.37 -4.41 -0.31
N THR A 109 29.18 -5.08 0.51
CA THR A 109 30.60 -5.32 0.22
C THR A 109 30.99 -6.79 0.36
N VAL A 110 31.83 -7.27 -0.54
CA VAL A 110 32.61 -8.50 -0.42
C VAL A 110 34.07 -8.08 -0.23
N PRO A 111 34.59 -8.00 0.99
CA PRO A 111 35.89 -7.41 1.29
C PRO A 111 37.04 -8.31 0.82
N SER A 112 38.07 -7.77 0.18
CA SER A 112 39.33 -8.52 -0.05
C SER A 112 40.19 -8.62 1.22
N ASP A 113 40.13 -7.59 2.07
CA ASP A 113 40.96 -7.42 3.24
C ASP A 113 40.21 -6.62 4.33
N ALA A 114 40.82 -6.46 5.50
CA ALA A 114 40.20 -5.80 6.63
C ALA A 114 40.21 -4.25 6.52
N THR A 115 40.97 -3.65 5.60
CA THR A 115 41.22 -2.20 5.55
C THR A 115 39.94 -1.42 5.37
N LEU A 116 39.13 -1.79 4.36
CA LEU A 116 37.85 -1.13 4.09
C LEU A 116 36.90 -1.24 5.29
N LEU A 117 36.76 -2.44 5.86
CA LEU A 117 35.88 -2.66 7.00
C LEU A 117 36.33 -1.89 8.24
N LYS A 118 37.64 -1.84 8.53
CA LYS A 118 38.21 -1.07 9.63
C LYS A 118 37.88 0.42 9.49
N THR A 119 38.04 0.98 8.29
CA THR A 119 37.73 2.40 8.04
C THR A 119 36.23 2.71 8.18
N LEU A 120 35.36 1.82 7.68
CA LEU A 120 33.91 2.03 7.74
C LEU A 120 33.33 1.82 9.15
N THR A 121 33.77 0.77 9.85
CA THR A 121 33.17 0.37 11.13
C THR A 121 33.94 0.93 12.34
N GLY A 122 35.21 1.27 12.19
CA GLY A 122 36.10 1.60 13.31
C GLY A 122 36.49 0.40 14.18
N LEU A 123 36.14 -0.83 13.77
CA LEU A 123 36.38 -2.05 14.55
C LEU A 123 37.71 -2.69 14.17
N ASP A 124 38.40 -3.29 15.13
CA ASP A 124 39.58 -4.12 14.84
C ASP A 124 39.12 -5.54 14.43
N LEU A 125 39.13 -5.76 13.12
CA LEU A 125 38.69 -6.99 12.45
C LEU A 125 39.87 -7.63 11.72
N THR A 126 39.85 -8.96 11.57
CA THR A 126 40.72 -9.66 10.62
C THR A 126 39.85 -10.26 9.51
N VAL A 127 40.38 -10.21 8.29
CA VAL A 127 39.77 -10.82 7.11
C VAL A 127 40.86 -11.64 6.46
N THR A 128 40.74 -12.95 6.51
CA THR A 128 41.69 -13.89 5.88
C THR A 128 40.94 -14.70 4.83
N ALA A 129 41.53 -14.86 3.65
CA ALA A 129 40.98 -15.76 2.65
C ALA A 129 41.14 -17.20 3.15
N ASP A 130 40.07 -17.99 3.15
CA ASP A 130 40.20 -19.43 3.32
C ASP A 130 40.77 -20.02 2.03
N THR A 131 41.82 -20.82 2.20
CA THR A 131 42.52 -21.52 1.10
C THR A 131 42.17 -23.01 1.07
N SER A 132 41.20 -23.46 1.86
CA SER A 132 40.68 -24.82 1.79
C SER A 132 40.04 -25.12 0.43
N ASP A 133 40.23 -26.33 -0.07
CA ASP A 133 39.52 -26.84 -1.26
C ASP A 133 38.09 -27.34 -0.93
N GLU A 134 37.71 -27.38 0.35
CA GLU A 134 36.36 -27.76 0.78
C GLU A 134 35.37 -26.62 0.58
N TYR A 135 34.17 -26.95 0.11
CA TYR A 135 33.08 -25.99 0.05
C TYR A 135 32.41 -25.85 1.43
N ARG A 136 31.87 -24.66 1.70
CA ARG A 136 31.00 -24.38 2.83
C ARG A 136 29.55 -24.25 2.41
N MET A 137 28.64 -24.53 3.34
CA MET A 137 27.22 -24.23 3.23
C MET A 137 26.78 -23.26 4.31
N LEU A 138 25.66 -22.57 4.08
CA LEU A 138 25.02 -21.79 5.15
C LEU A 138 24.36 -22.75 6.15
N ALA A 139 24.57 -22.50 7.44
CA ALA A 139 24.00 -23.28 8.54
C ALA A 139 22.88 -22.50 9.24
N GLU A 140 23.22 -21.43 9.95
CA GLU A 140 22.22 -20.59 10.63
C GLU A 140 21.96 -19.35 9.79
N VAL A 141 20.68 -19.06 9.51
CA VAL A 141 20.25 -17.87 8.77
C VAL A 141 19.11 -17.22 9.53
N LYS A 142 19.26 -15.96 9.92
CA LYS A 142 18.22 -15.18 10.63
C LYS A 142 17.15 -14.71 9.66
N THR A 143 16.24 -15.62 9.28
CA THR A 143 15.22 -15.37 8.25
C THR A 143 14.19 -14.31 8.63
N GLU A 144 14.06 -14.02 9.92
CA GLU A 144 13.16 -13.02 10.50
C GLU A 144 13.74 -11.60 10.41
N HIS A 145 15.03 -11.46 10.10
CA HIS A 145 15.69 -10.18 10.05
C HIS A 145 15.21 -9.36 8.83
N PRO A 146 14.93 -8.04 8.94
CA PRO A 146 14.40 -7.23 7.83
C PRO A 146 15.26 -7.26 6.55
N LEU A 147 16.58 -7.36 6.69
CA LEU A 147 17.52 -7.45 5.55
C LEU A 147 17.51 -8.80 4.83
N LEU A 148 16.87 -9.82 5.43
CA LEU A 148 16.68 -11.17 4.89
C LEU A 148 15.20 -11.54 4.75
N LYS A 149 14.29 -10.55 4.77
CA LYS A 149 12.83 -10.72 4.68
C LYS A 149 12.37 -11.73 3.59
N PRO A 150 12.95 -11.78 2.38
CA PRO A 150 12.54 -12.76 1.36
C PRO A 150 12.66 -14.22 1.83
N PHE A 151 13.57 -14.51 2.75
CA PHE A 151 13.79 -15.85 3.28
C PHE A 151 12.84 -16.21 4.43
N ALA A 152 11.93 -15.33 4.83
CA ALA A 152 10.83 -15.70 5.71
C ALA A 152 9.86 -16.68 5.04
N ASP A 153 9.79 -16.71 3.70
CA ASP A 153 9.01 -17.72 2.96
C ASP A 153 9.64 -19.11 3.12
N PRO A 154 8.92 -20.11 3.67
CA PRO A 154 9.39 -21.48 3.80
C PRO A 154 9.99 -22.10 2.54
N LYS A 155 9.52 -21.71 1.35
CA LYS A 155 9.98 -22.24 0.06
C LYS A 155 11.41 -21.83 -0.29
N LEU A 156 11.91 -20.73 0.28
CA LEU A 156 13.25 -20.19 0.00
C LEU A 156 14.29 -20.54 1.08
N ARG A 157 13.88 -21.21 2.17
CA ARG A 157 14.74 -21.51 3.35
C ARG A 157 15.67 -22.72 3.21
N ASP A 158 15.61 -23.46 2.10
CA ASP A 158 16.53 -24.59 1.91
C ASP A 158 17.90 -24.12 1.38
N PHE A 159 18.88 -23.89 2.25
CA PHE A 159 20.24 -23.48 1.88
C PHE A 159 21.22 -24.64 1.65
N THR A 160 20.79 -25.89 1.79
CA THR A 160 21.67 -27.08 1.75
C THR A 160 22.33 -27.33 0.39
N LYS A 161 21.79 -26.75 -0.68
CA LYS A 161 22.33 -26.88 -2.04
C LYS A 161 23.30 -25.76 -2.42
N LEU A 162 23.49 -24.78 -1.55
CA LEU A 162 24.27 -23.59 -1.84
C LEU A 162 25.71 -23.78 -1.37
N ARG A 163 26.63 -23.90 -2.33
CA ARG A 163 28.06 -24.12 -2.08
C ARG A 163 28.87 -22.84 -2.23
N PHE A 164 29.79 -22.63 -1.29
CA PHE A 164 30.76 -21.55 -1.27
C PHE A 164 32.17 -22.15 -1.29
N TRP A 165 32.91 -21.95 -2.39
CA TRP A 165 34.27 -22.49 -2.52
C TRP A 165 35.32 -21.52 -1.99
N LYS A 166 35.15 -20.21 -2.25
CA LYS A 166 36.06 -19.19 -1.74
C LYS A 166 35.31 -18.26 -0.80
N HIS A 167 35.64 -18.34 0.47
CA HIS A 167 35.08 -17.48 1.50
C HIS A 167 36.20 -16.89 2.35
N ARG A 168 35.90 -15.80 3.03
CA ARG A 168 36.81 -15.11 3.94
C ARG A 168 36.40 -15.43 5.36
N HIS A 169 37.38 -15.81 6.17
CA HIS A 169 37.22 -15.88 7.61
C HIS A 169 37.28 -14.45 8.16
N ILE A 170 36.15 -13.98 8.70
CA ILE A 170 36.01 -12.67 9.31
C ILE A 170 35.98 -12.85 10.82
N GLU A 171 37.07 -12.50 11.49
CA GLU A 171 37.17 -12.56 12.95
C GLU A 171 36.97 -11.17 13.56
N ILE A 172 36.08 -11.09 14.55
CA ILE A 172 35.77 -9.87 15.27
C ILE A 172 36.42 -9.98 16.65
N LYS A 173 37.50 -9.23 16.89
CA LYS A 173 38.26 -9.35 18.15
C LYS A 173 37.48 -8.91 19.39
N MET A 174 36.54 -7.99 19.23
CA MET A 174 35.65 -7.54 20.31
C MET A 174 34.21 -7.51 19.82
N ALA A 175 33.33 -8.22 20.52
CA ALA A 175 31.90 -8.17 20.26
C ALA A 175 31.41 -6.72 20.30
N ASN A 176 30.73 -6.29 19.24
CA ASN A 176 30.18 -4.95 19.13
C ASN A 176 28.68 -5.04 18.85
N PRO A 177 27.84 -4.31 19.61
CA PRO A 177 26.38 -4.37 19.43
C PRO A 177 25.92 -3.83 18.07
N SER A 178 26.73 -3.02 17.38
CA SER A 178 26.41 -2.44 16.08
C SER A 178 26.66 -3.38 14.90
N LEU A 179 27.32 -4.53 15.13
CA LEU A 179 27.62 -5.52 14.10
C LEU A 179 26.86 -6.82 14.42
N GLU A 180 25.94 -7.19 13.54
CA GLU A 180 25.08 -8.35 13.71
C GLU A 180 25.38 -9.41 12.63
N THR A 181 25.65 -10.65 13.07
CA THR A 181 25.71 -11.81 12.17
C THR A 181 24.30 -12.21 11.75
N LEU A 182 24.03 -12.14 10.44
CA LEU A 182 22.76 -12.52 9.83
C LEU A 182 22.76 -13.96 9.34
N ALA A 183 23.91 -14.48 8.94
CA ALA A 183 24.07 -15.88 8.55
C ALA A 183 25.47 -16.40 8.89
N THR A 184 25.58 -17.69 9.19
CA THR A 184 26.83 -18.41 9.46
C THR A 184 27.04 -19.56 8.48
N PHE A 185 28.29 -19.95 8.29
CA PHE A 185 28.66 -21.19 7.62
C PHE A 185 28.57 -22.40 8.56
N ASP A 186 28.62 -23.60 8.00
CA ASP A 186 28.66 -24.87 8.75
C ASP A 186 29.82 -25.02 9.75
N ASN A 187 30.90 -24.25 9.60
CA ASN A 187 32.01 -24.16 10.54
C ASN A 187 31.81 -23.11 11.65
N GLY A 188 30.65 -22.44 11.68
CA GLY A 188 30.32 -21.40 12.66
C GLY A 188 30.88 -20.01 12.32
N HIS A 189 31.62 -19.84 11.23
CA HIS A 189 32.12 -18.53 10.84
C HIS A 189 31.01 -17.66 10.21
N PRO A 190 31.05 -16.32 10.38
CA PRO A 190 30.07 -15.43 9.76
C PRO A 190 30.11 -15.50 8.23
N ALA A 191 28.95 -15.69 7.61
CA ALA A 191 28.78 -15.67 6.16
C ALA A 191 28.21 -14.32 5.67
N ILE A 192 27.24 -13.78 6.41
CA ILE A 192 26.64 -12.46 6.16
C ILE A 192 26.61 -11.70 7.47
N LEU A 193 27.20 -10.52 7.47
CA LEU A 193 27.18 -9.57 8.58
C LEU A 193 26.42 -8.31 8.16
N SER A 194 25.80 -7.64 9.11
CA SER A 194 25.22 -6.31 8.91
C SER A 194 25.68 -5.34 9.99
N ALA A 195 25.88 -4.09 9.62
CA ALA A 195 26.19 -3.03 10.56
C ALA A 195 25.38 -1.76 10.25
N ARG A 196 25.01 -1.03 11.29
CA ARG A 196 24.43 0.31 11.17
C ARG A 196 25.51 1.36 11.41
N ILE A 197 25.71 2.23 10.43
CA ILE A 197 26.69 3.33 10.49
C ILE A 197 25.93 4.62 10.23
N GLY A 198 25.74 5.43 11.27
CA GLY A 198 24.84 6.58 11.24
C GLY A 198 23.41 6.15 10.88
N LYS A 199 22.85 6.69 9.79
CA LYS A 199 21.54 6.29 9.26
C LYS A 199 21.61 5.16 8.22
N GLY A 200 22.81 4.81 7.77
CA GLY A 200 23.03 3.86 6.68
C GLY A 200 23.11 2.41 7.11
N THR A 201 23.15 1.54 6.11
CA THR A 201 23.23 0.09 6.28
C THR A 201 24.43 -0.45 5.52
N LEU A 202 25.29 -1.19 6.23
CA LEU A 202 26.38 -1.95 5.66
C LEU A 202 26.02 -3.44 5.70
N ILE A 203 26.10 -4.13 4.58
CA ILE A 203 26.10 -5.59 4.47
C ILE A 203 27.49 -6.04 4.07
N VAL A 204 28.05 -6.99 4.81
CA VAL A 204 29.33 -7.62 4.49
C VAL A 204 29.07 -9.10 4.17
N LEU A 205 29.46 -9.51 2.97
CA LEU A 205 29.40 -10.90 2.52
C LEU A 205 30.79 -11.51 2.62
N ALA A 206 30.92 -12.65 3.29
CA ALA A 206 32.18 -13.37 3.40
C ALA A 206 32.61 -14.05 2.09
N SER A 207 31.75 -14.12 1.07
CA SER A 207 32.07 -14.72 -0.23
C SER A 207 31.48 -13.88 -1.35
N GLY A 208 32.17 -13.84 -2.50
CA GLY A 208 31.60 -13.33 -3.73
C GLY A 208 30.44 -14.19 -4.22
N TRP A 209 29.62 -13.63 -5.10
CA TRP A 209 28.46 -14.32 -5.68
C TRP A 209 28.73 -14.89 -7.08
N HIS A 210 29.85 -14.56 -7.70
CA HIS A 210 30.22 -15.11 -9.00
C HIS A 210 30.62 -16.61 -8.88
N PRO A 211 30.52 -17.42 -9.94
CA PRO A 211 30.79 -18.86 -9.90
C PRO A 211 32.18 -19.27 -9.40
N GLY A 212 33.19 -18.40 -9.55
CA GLY A 212 34.53 -18.66 -9.03
C GLY A 212 34.64 -18.63 -7.50
N ASP A 213 33.65 -18.06 -6.80
CA ASP A 213 33.61 -17.92 -5.34
C ASP A 213 32.47 -18.77 -4.76
N SER A 214 31.27 -18.72 -5.36
CA SER A 214 30.10 -19.45 -4.86
C SER A 214 29.04 -19.72 -5.92
N GLN A 215 28.08 -20.59 -5.58
CA GLN A 215 26.87 -20.82 -6.38
C GLN A 215 25.79 -19.77 -6.14
N PHE A 216 26.09 -18.68 -5.41
CA PHE A 216 25.06 -17.79 -4.90
C PHE A 216 24.27 -17.11 -6.01
N ALA A 217 24.93 -16.50 -7.01
CA ALA A 217 24.25 -15.83 -8.11
C ALA A 217 23.43 -16.76 -9.03
N LEU A 218 23.74 -18.06 -9.02
CA LEU A 218 23.02 -19.08 -9.81
C LEU A 218 21.85 -19.70 -9.04
N SER A 219 21.71 -19.35 -7.76
CA SER A 219 20.65 -19.91 -6.92
C SER A 219 19.35 -19.11 -7.03
N THR A 220 18.23 -19.76 -6.72
CA THR A 220 16.92 -19.10 -6.61
C THR A 220 16.85 -18.05 -5.49
N LYS A 221 17.89 -17.93 -4.65
CA LYS A 221 17.96 -17.02 -3.50
C LYS A 221 18.53 -15.66 -3.85
N PHE A 222 19.28 -15.56 -4.95
CA PHE A 222 20.00 -14.34 -5.31
C PHE A 222 19.05 -13.19 -5.63
N VAL A 223 18.15 -13.41 -6.59
CA VAL A 223 17.21 -12.38 -7.04
C VAL A 223 16.31 -11.92 -5.88
N PRO A 224 15.62 -12.82 -5.13
CA PRO A 224 14.82 -12.40 -3.98
C PRO A 224 15.62 -11.58 -2.97
N LEU A 225 16.87 -11.97 -2.66
CA LEU A 225 17.70 -11.22 -1.71
C LEU A 225 18.02 -9.81 -2.19
N LEU A 226 18.39 -9.64 -3.46
CA LEU A 226 18.66 -8.32 -4.03
C LEU A 226 17.44 -7.40 -3.92
N TYR A 227 16.25 -7.89 -4.30
CA TYR A 227 15.00 -7.13 -4.13
C TYR A 227 14.64 -6.91 -2.66
N GLY A 228 14.99 -7.82 -1.76
CA GLY A 228 14.90 -7.62 -0.32
C GLY A 228 15.76 -6.44 0.15
N TRP A 229 16.99 -6.31 -0.37
CA TRP A 229 17.85 -5.16 -0.08
C TRP A 229 17.33 -3.87 -0.72
N LEU A 230 16.78 -3.91 -1.95
CA LEU A 230 16.10 -2.76 -2.55
C LEU A 230 14.94 -2.28 -1.65
N ALA A 231 14.11 -3.21 -1.19
CA ALA A 231 12.99 -2.91 -0.30
C ALA A 231 13.46 -2.33 1.05
N ALA A 232 14.53 -2.89 1.63
CA ALA A 232 15.13 -2.37 2.86
C ALA A 232 15.75 -0.97 2.68
N ALA A 233 16.16 -0.61 1.47
CA ALA A 233 16.59 0.73 1.09
C ALA A 233 15.42 1.67 0.72
N GLY A 234 14.17 1.23 0.82
CA GLY A 234 12.97 2.05 0.54
C GLY A 234 12.39 1.91 -0.88
N PHE A 235 12.90 0.96 -1.67
CA PHE A 235 12.48 0.67 -3.04
C PHE A 235 11.81 -0.69 -3.11
N SER A 236 10.56 -0.79 -2.62
CA SER A 236 9.79 -2.02 -2.73
C SER A 236 9.35 -2.29 -4.17
N HIS A 237 9.42 -3.56 -4.56
CA HIS A 237 8.88 -4.04 -5.84
C HIS A 237 7.41 -4.49 -5.73
N ASP A 238 6.87 -4.61 -4.51
CA ASP A 238 5.50 -5.06 -4.31
C ASP A 238 4.50 -4.15 -5.04
N PRO A 239 3.48 -4.73 -5.70
CA PRO A 239 2.44 -3.93 -6.35
C PRO A 239 1.77 -3.02 -5.31
N ALA A 240 1.56 -1.76 -5.67
CA ALA A 240 0.87 -0.82 -4.81
C ALA A 240 -0.51 -1.39 -4.43
N ALA A 241 -0.81 -1.38 -3.13
CA ALA A 241 -2.13 -1.76 -2.65
C ALA A 241 -3.19 -0.87 -3.32
N THR A 242 -4.35 -1.45 -3.66
CA THR A 242 -5.50 -0.64 -4.08
C THR A 242 -5.86 0.29 -2.92
N LEU A 243 -5.78 1.59 -3.14
CA LEU A 243 -6.12 2.58 -2.12
C LEU A 243 -7.63 2.72 -2.05
N LEU A 244 -8.16 2.76 -0.83
CA LEU A 244 -9.57 2.97 -0.56
C LEU A 244 -9.79 4.38 0.00
N VAL A 245 -11.00 4.92 -0.17
CA VAL A 245 -11.35 6.18 0.49
C VAL A 245 -11.26 6.00 2.01
N GLY A 246 -10.70 6.98 2.71
CA GLY A 246 -10.35 6.90 4.13
C GLY A 246 -8.93 6.40 4.38
N ASP A 247 -8.22 5.85 3.38
CA ASP A 247 -6.82 5.50 3.54
C ASP A 247 -5.93 6.73 3.46
N SER A 248 -4.79 6.66 4.16
CA SER A 248 -3.71 7.63 4.02
C SER A 248 -2.84 7.30 2.82
N LEU A 249 -2.52 8.29 2.00
CA LEU A 249 -1.68 8.08 0.82
C LEU A 249 -0.26 7.64 1.24
N PRO A 250 0.32 6.62 0.58
CA PRO A 250 1.66 6.10 0.89
C PRO A 250 2.75 7.02 0.33
N LEU A 251 2.92 8.19 0.97
CA LEU A 251 3.87 9.23 0.56
C LEU A 251 5.17 9.17 1.36
N ASP A 252 6.26 9.64 0.75
CA ASP A 252 7.54 9.80 1.45
C ASP A 252 7.46 10.97 2.42
N ALA A 253 7.38 10.67 3.72
CA ALA A 253 7.28 11.66 4.78
C ALA A 253 8.48 12.62 4.85
N THR A 254 9.62 12.33 4.21
CA THR A 254 10.78 13.22 4.22
C THR A 254 10.67 14.37 3.23
N GLN A 255 9.71 14.31 2.30
CA GLN A 255 9.55 15.26 1.21
C GLN A 255 8.24 16.03 1.33
N ALA A 256 8.23 17.26 0.80
CA ALA A 256 7.01 18.01 0.59
C ALA A 256 6.28 17.47 -0.66
N HIS A 257 4.96 17.37 -0.58
CA HIS A 257 4.12 16.86 -1.67
C HIS A 257 2.98 17.81 -1.94
N THR A 258 2.64 17.98 -3.21
CA THR A 258 1.45 18.67 -3.68
C THR A 258 0.48 17.61 -4.20
N ILE A 259 -0.70 17.54 -3.60
CA ILE A 259 -1.76 16.63 -4.00
C ILE A 259 -2.84 17.43 -4.71
N THR A 260 -3.23 17.01 -5.89
CA THR A 260 -4.41 17.49 -6.58
C THR A 260 -5.47 16.41 -6.52
N ASP A 261 -6.59 16.72 -5.87
CA ASP A 261 -7.72 15.81 -5.74
C ASP A 261 -8.49 15.68 -7.08
N PRO A 262 -9.46 14.76 -7.17
CA PRO A 262 -10.28 14.58 -8.37
C PRO A 262 -11.11 15.82 -8.76
N GLU A 263 -11.34 16.75 -7.83
CA GLU A 263 -12.05 18.02 -8.04
C GLU A 263 -11.12 19.17 -8.50
N ASN A 264 -9.83 18.88 -8.72
CA ASN A 264 -8.77 19.84 -9.04
C ASN A 264 -8.44 20.85 -7.91
N LYS A 265 -8.78 20.53 -6.67
CA LYS A 265 -8.32 21.25 -5.50
C LYS A 265 -6.92 20.78 -5.12
N THR A 266 -6.06 21.74 -4.83
CA THR A 266 -4.66 21.48 -4.49
C THR A 266 -4.45 21.55 -2.98
N HIS A 267 -3.82 20.52 -2.44
CA HIS A 267 -3.40 20.38 -1.06
C HIS A 267 -1.87 20.32 -1.00
N SER A 268 -1.24 21.24 -0.27
CA SER A 268 0.20 21.21 -0.04
C SER A 268 0.49 20.54 1.30
N LEU A 269 1.37 19.55 1.29
CA LEU A 269 1.83 18.83 2.47
C LEU A 269 3.29 19.17 2.76
N ASN A 270 3.57 19.46 4.02
CA ASN A 270 4.92 19.59 4.52
C ASN A 270 5.54 18.21 4.84
N PRO A 271 6.88 18.11 4.92
CA PRO A 271 7.53 16.89 5.41
C PRO A 271 6.99 16.48 6.78
N GLY A 272 6.62 15.20 6.92
CA GLY A 272 6.05 14.60 8.13
C GLY A 272 4.53 14.62 8.22
N GLU A 273 3.85 15.34 7.32
CA GLU A 273 2.38 15.36 7.26
C GLU A 273 1.83 14.19 6.44
N THR A 274 0.75 13.58 6.92
CA THR A 274 0.00 12.54 6.21
C THR A 274 -1.28 13.11 5.63
N PHE A 275 -1.69 12.63 4.46
CA PHE A 275 -2.96 13.00 3.85
C PHE A 275 -3.87 11.80 3.73
N THR A 276 -5.04 11.91 4.34
CA THR A 276 -6.12 10.93 4.26
C THR A 276 -7.09 11.30 3.15
N THR A 277 -7.39 10.34 2.30
CA THR A 277 -8.26 10.55 1.15
C THR A 277 -9.72 10.63 1.59
N SER A 278 -10.44 11.68 1.19
CA SER A 278 -11.87 11.84 1.47
C SER A 278 -12.76 11.60 0.24
N GLN A 279 -12.16 11.35 -0.92
CA GLN A 279 -12.87 11.22 -2.19
C GLN A 279 -12.29 10.09 -3.04
N ILE A 280 -13.19 9.34 -3.70
CA ILE A 280 -12.84 8.37 -4.74
C ILE A 280 -12.40 9.09 -6.02
N GLY A 281 -11.46 8.51 -6.74
CA GLY A 281 -10.98 9.07 -8.01
C GLY A 281 -9.47 8.94 -8.20
N LEU A 282 -8.99 9.67 -9.21
CA LEU A 282 -7.57 9.77 -9.54
C LEU A 282 -6.97 11.00 -8.85
N HIS A 283 -6.08 10.77 -7.90
CA HIS A 283 -5.34 11.81 -7.19
C HIS A 283 -3.97 11.97 -7.83
N LYS A 284 -3.60 13.20 -8.21
CA LYS A 284 -2.26 13.49 -8.72
C LYS A 284 -1.38 13.93 -7.56
N VAL A 285 -0.25 13.27 -7.37
CA VAL A 285 0.73 13.61 -6.34
C VAL A 285 2.02 14.04 -7.03
N GLN A 286 2.52 15.20 -6.65
CA GLN A 286 3.74 15.77 -7.18
C GLN A 286 4.70 16.12 -6.04
N ASN A 287 5.96 15.68 -6.16
CA ASN A 287 7.07 16.19 -5.37
C ASN A 287 8.13 16.81 -6.30
N ALA A 288 9.27 17.20 -5.74
CA ALA A 288 10.36 17.78 -6.52
C ALA A 288 10.97 16.82 -7.57
N ALA A 289 10.77 15.51 -7.45
CA ALA A 289 11.43 14.49 -8.26
C ALA A 289 10.51 13.72 -9.21
N LEU A 290 9.22 13.61 -8.89
CA LEU A 290 8.26 12.71 -9.52
C LEU A 290 6.84 13.28 -9.44
N THR A 291 6.12 13.15 -10.55
CA THR A 291 4.67 13.32 -10.60
C THR A 291 4.05 11.96 -10.84
N GLN A 292 3.22 11.52 -9.90
CA GLN A 292 2.50 10.24 -9.98
C GLN A 292 1.01 10.44 -9.86
N THR A 293 0.24 9.49 -10.40
CA THR A 293 -1.21 9.43 -10.21
C THR A 293 -1.51 8.21 -9.35
N LEU A 294 -2.43 8.35 -8.41
CA LEU A 294 -2.88 7.29 -7.51
C LEU A 294 -4.39 7.14 -7.65
N ALA A 295 -4.86 5.91 -7.86
CA ALA A 295 -6.29 5.61 -7.87
C ALA A 295 -6.78 5.27 -6.46
N VAL A 296 -7.80 5.98 -6.01
CA VAL A 296 -8.51 5.75 -4.75
C VAL A 296 -9.92 5.26 -5.10
N ASN A 297 -10.30 4.10 -4.59
CA ASN A 297 -11.56 3.44 -4.89
C ASN A 297 -12.50 3.39 -3.68
N LEU A 298 -13.76 3.09 -3.94
CA LEU A 298 -14.73 2.82 -2.87
C LEU A 298 -14.45 1.42 -2.27
N PRO A 299 -14.52 1.24 -0.94
CA PRO A 299 -14.49 -0.07 -0.33
C PRO A 299 -15.59 -0.96 -0.93
N PRO A 300 -15.27 -2.20 -1.36
CA PRO A 300 -16.27 -3.11 -1.95
C PRO A 300 -17.46 -3.41 -1.04
N ASP A 301 -17.28 -3.27 0.27
CA ASP A 301 -18.34 -3.50 1.25
C ASP A 301 -19.42 -2.40 1.25
N GLU A 302 -19.12 -1.20 0.75
CA GLU A 302 -20.11 -0.12 0.60
C GLU A 302 -21.18 -0.45 -0.46
N GLY A 303 -20.86 -1.29 -1.44
CA GLY A 303 -21.81 -1.79 -2.45
C GLY A 303 -22.72 -2.92 -1.94
N ARG A 304 -22.52 -3.41 -0.70
CA ARG A 304 -23.33 -4.50 -0.14
C ARG A 304 -24.60 -3.97 0.50
N VAL A 305 -25.65 -3.86 -0.30
CA VAL A 305 -27.00 -3.41 0.14
C VAL A 305 -27.82 -4.47 0.90
N LEU A 306 -27.20 -5.58 1.33
CA LEU A 306 -27.90 -6.55 2.17
C LEU A 306 -28.21 -5.93 3.54
N PRO A 307 -29.34 -6.28 4.17
CA PRO A 307 -29.66 -5.79 5.50
C PRO A 307 -28.50 -6.03 6.48
N LEU A 308 -28.13 -4.97 7.21
CA LEU A 308 -27.14 -5.06 8.28
C LEU A 308 -27.76 -5.76 9.49
N GLU A 309 -27.04 -6.75 10.02
CA GLU A 309 -27.42 -7.39 11.29
C GLU A 309 -27.46 -6.35 12.43
N PRO A 310 -28.42 -6.44 13.37
CA PRO A 310 -28.54 -5.50 14.49
C PRO A 310 -27.26 -5.34 15.31
N GLN A 311 -26.44 -6.39 15.39
CA GLN A 311 -25.14 -6.37 16.09
C GLN A 311 -24.13 -5.44 15.40
N LYS A 312 -24.05 -5.44 14.06
CA LYS A 312 -23.18 -4.51 13.31
C LYS A 312 -23.62 -3.06 13.49
N LEU A 313 -24.92 -2.80 13.50
CA LEU A 313 -25.46 -1.46 13.74
C LEU A 313 -25.06 -0.92 15.13
N ALA A 314 -25.04 -1.80 16.14
CA ALA A 314 -24.56 -1.45 17.48
C ALA A 314 -23.04 -1.19 17.51
N GLU A 315 -22.23 -1.94 16.74
CA GLU A 315 -20.78 -1.68 16.57
C GLU A 315 -20.51 -0.31 15.94
N TYR A 316 -21.38 0.14 15.01
CA TYR A 316 -21.34 1.50 14.45
C TYR A 316 -21.86 2.58 15.43
N GLY A 317 -22.20 2.22 16.67
CA GLY A 317 -22.72 3.14 17.68
C GLY A 317 -24.17 3.58 17.47
N ILE A 318 -24.89 2.91 16.56
CA ILE A 318 -26.30 3.20 16.32
C ILE A 318 -27.11 2.51 17.42
N LYS A 319 -27.74 3.33 18.26
CA LYS A 319 -28.66 2.84 19.29
C LYS A 319 -29.93 2.32 18.60
N LEU A 320 -30.07 1.00 18.49
CA LEU A 320 -31.35 0.42 18.07
C LEU A 320 -32.36 0.59 19.19
N ALA A 321 -33.52 1.14 18.83
CA ALA A 321 -34.70 1.13 19.69
C ALA A 321 -35.01 -0.32 20.07
N THR A 322 -35.14 -0.58 21.37
CA THR A 322 -35.59 -1.90 21.82
C THR A 322 -37.09 -2.03 21.55
N ALA A 323 -37.63 -3.25 21.44
CA ALA A 323 -39.04 -3.49 21.12
C ALA A 323 -40.03 -2.71 22.05
N SER A 324 -39.59 -2.32 23.25
CA SER A 324 -40.30 -1.47 24.18
C SER A 324 -40.52 -0.03 23.70
N ASP A 325 -39.58 0.53 22.92
CA ASP A 325 -39.68 1.90 22.37
C ASP A 325 -40.61 1.95 21.14
N THR A 326 -40.66 0.88 20.35
CA THR A 326 -41.53 0.80 19.16
C THR A 326 -43.01 0.65 19.53
N ALA A 327 -43.32 -0.02 20.65
CA ALA A 327 -44.69 -0.15 21.13
C ALA A 327 -45.32 1.21 21.49
N ALA A 328 -44.56 2.11 22.12
CA ALA A 328 -45.03 3.45 22.48
C ALA A 328 -45.27 4.35 21.24
N ALA A 329 -44.46 4.23 20.20
CA ALA A 329 -44.61 5.00 18.96
C ALA A 329 -45.78 4.52 18.09
N SER A 330 -46.02 3.19 18.04
CA SER A 330 -47.15 2.61 17.31
C SER A 330 -48.49 2.96 17.95
N GLU A 331 -48.59 2.97 19.29
CA GLU A 331 -49.82 3.39 19.98
C GLU A 331 -50.23 4.83 19.65
N THR A 332 -49.26 5.76 19.58
CA THR A 332 -49.55 7.15 19.19
C THR A 332 -49.95 7.31 17.73
N THR A 333 -49.46 6.45 16.84
CA THR A 333 -49.80 6.51 15.41
C THR A 333 -51.19 5.92 15.14
N ASP A 334 -51.53 4.79 15.77
CA ASP A 334 -52.86 4.18 15.68
C ASP A 334 -53.95 5.05 16.33
N GLN A 335 -53.65 5.71 17.45
CA GLN A 335 -54.57 6.68 18.06
C GLN A 335 -54.85 7.89 17.16
N ARG A 336 -53.85 8.33 16.39
CA ARG A 336 -54.01 9.47 15.45
C ARG A 336 -54.78 9.06 14.20
N LEU A 337 -54.58 7.85 13.68
CA LEU A 337 -55.34 7.30 12.55
C LEU A 337 -56.81 7.07 12.95
N THR A 338 -57.07 6.51 14.13
CA THR A 338 -58.43 6.32 14.65
C THR A 338 -59.14 7.63 14.97
N ALA A 339 -58.45 8.65 15.49
CA ALA A 339 -59.02 9.99 15.67
C ALA A 339 -59.44 10.63 14.32
N THR A 340 -58.62 10.46 13.28
CA THR A 340 -58.91 10.98 11.93
C THR A 340 -60.12 10.27 11.30
N ASP A 341 -60.25 8.95 11.49
CA ASP A 341 -61.41 8.17 11.02
C ASP A 341 -62.72 8.53 11.75
N THR A 342 -62.65 8.89 13.03
CA THR A 342 -63.84 9.39 13.77
C THR A 342 -64.28 10.79 13.32
N GLU A 343 -63.35 11.63 12.88
CA GLU A 343 -63.64 13.01 12.43
C GLU A 343 -64.40 13.02 11.08
N GLN A 344 -64.06 12.11 10.15
CA GLN A 344 -64.81 11.96 8.89
C GLN A 344 -66.24 11.47 9.08
N ARG A 345 -66.51 10.61 10.08
CA ARG A 345 -67.87 10.12 10.38
C ARG A 345 -68.79 11.18 10.97
N GLN A 346 -68.24 12.26 11.53
CA GLN A 346 -69.03 13.34 12.16
C GLN A 346 -69.55 14.40 11.19
N ASN A 347 -69.35 14.28 9.86
CA ASN A 347 -69.84 15.26 8.89
C ASN A 347 -71.15 14.87 8.16
N LEU A 348 -71.76 13.72 8.48
CA LEU A 348 -73.01 13.30 7.82
C LEU A 348 -74.28 13.98 8.35
N TRP A 349 -74.29 14.53 9.57
CA TRP A 349 -75.48 15.18 10.14
C TRP A 349 -75.84 16.49 9.43
N TRP A 350 -74.85 17.17 8.82
CA TRP A 350 -75.10 18.41 8.09
C TRP A 350 -75.99 18.18 6.86
N TRP A 351 -75.85 17.03 6.20
CA TRP A 351 -76.74 16.63 5.11
C TRP A 351 -78.17 16.39 5.59
N PHE A 352 -78.39 15.87 6.79
CA PHE A 352 -79.74 15.77 7.37
C PHE A 352 -80.36 17.16 7.62
N LEU A 353 -79.56 18.12 8.09
CA LEU A 353 -80.00 19.50 8.32
C LEU A 353 -80.41 20.20 7.02
N VAL A 354 -79.58 20.07 5.97
CA VAL A 354 -79.89 20.62 4.64
C VAL A 354 -81.15 19.98 4.05
N THR A 355 -81.31 18.66 4.20
CA THR A 355 -82.49 17.94 3.70
C THR A 355 -83.77 18.39 4.43
N LEU A 356 -83.71 18.52 5.77
CA LEU A 356 -84.82 19.02 6.57
C LEU A 356 -85.23 20.43 6.15
N LEU A 357 -84.25 21.32 5.92
CA LEU A 357 -84.49 22.69 5.46
C LEU A 357 -85.17 22.72 4.08
N ALA A 358 -84.74 21.86 3.16
CA ALA A 358 -85.33 21.74 1.83
C ALA A 358 -86.80 21.29 1.89
N VAL A 359 -87.12 20.31 2.75
CA VAL A 359 -88.50 19.85 2.97
C VAL A 359 -89.36 20.99 3.55
N LEU A 360 -88.82 21.74 4.51
CA LEU A 360 -89.54 22.85 5.15
C LEU A 360 -89.83 23.99 4.16
N LEU A 361 -88.90 24.32 3.27
CA LEU A 361 -89.12 25.27 2.18
C LEU A 361 -90.14 24.76 1.16
N LEU A 362 -90.13 23.46 0.85
CA LEU A 362 -91.07 22.85 -0.08
C LEU A 362 -92.50 22.87 0.48
N GLU A 363 -92.67 22.50 1.75
CA GLU A 363 -93.92 22.61 2.51
C GLU A 363 -94.44 24.06 2.51
N THR A 364 -93.54 25.03 2.76
CA THR A 364 -93.90 26.46 2.77
C THR A 364 -94.34 26.94 1.39
N ALA A 365 -93.70 26.48 0.32
CA ALA A 365 -94.07 26.83 -1.06
C ALA A 365 -95.42 26.23 -1.47
N VAL A 366 -95.71 24.98 -1.07
CA VAL A 366 -97.01 24.32 -1.33
C VAL A 366 -98.13 25.01 -0.55
N ALA A 367 -97.91 25.34 0.73
CA ALA A 367 -98.87 26.06 1.57
C ALA A 367 -99.13 27.51 1.08
N GLY A 368 -98.12 28.17 0.49
CA GLY A 368 -98.27 29.48 -0.14
C GLY A 368 -99.11 29.42 -1.42
N ARG A 369 -98.97 28.34 -2.20
CA ARG A 369 -99.69 28.15 -3.47
C ARG A 369 -101.15 27.74 -3.28
N SER A 370 -101.51 27.13 -2.14
CA SER A 370 -102.90 26.79 -1.78
C SER A 370 -103.73 27.96 -1.22
N ARG A 371 -103.16 29.17 -1.09
CA ARG A 371 -103.86 30.37 -0.60
C ARG A 371 -104.18 31.40 -1.69
N HIS A 372 -104.08 31.05 -2.97
CA HIS A 372 -104.44 31.93 -4.11
C HIS A 372 -105.45 31.27 -5.07
N SER A 373 -106.60 30.83 -4.55
CA SER A 373 -107.80 30.54 -5.36
C SER A 373 -109.08 30.73 -4.54
N ALA A 374 -109.43 31.99 -4.29
CA ALA A 374 -110.81 32.50 -4.21
C ALA A 374 -110.73 34.05 -4.12
N PRO A 375 -111.46 34.78 -4.98
CA PRO A 375 -112.81 35.15 -4.59
C PRO A 375 -113.87 34.90 -5.67
N ALA A 376 -115.08 34.69 -5.14
CA ALA A 376 -116.34 34.39 -5.82
C ALA A 376 -117.01 35.65 -6.43
N PRO A 377 -118.11 35.49 -7.19
CA PRO A 377 -118.60 36.44 -8.19
C PRO A 377 -119.52 37.54 -7.63
N ALA A 378 -119.70 38.58 -8.44
CA ALA A 378 -120.91 39.40 -8.51
C ALA A 378 -121.26 39.60 -9.99
#